data_AF-A0A416ES69-F1
#
_entry.id   AF-A0A416ES69-F1
#
_cell.length_a   1.000
_cell.length_b   1.000
_cell.length_c   1.000
_cell.angle_alpha   90.00
_cell.angle_beta   90.00
_cell.angle_gamma   90.00
#
_symmetry.space_group_name_H-M   'P 1'
#
loop_
_entity.id
_entity.type
_entity.pdbx_description
1 polymer ?
#
loop_
_entity_poly.entity_id
_entity_poly.type
_entity_poly.pdbx_seq_one_letter_code
_entity_poly.pdbx_strand_id
1 'polypeptide(L)'
;MLFIAILILIFLMYRFFTFRAEMVFTMSLIAPIMIVIGACYLPGKYHEAGIFLLVIGAFMLAVVLLICRLTARGVEKGLRLEYYKNLIIYGALKFLQNLSKATIVFSFLAASLGAFSMDYKERLDTKGRKIYVNDNLRDPEGKQYEEVEK
;
A
#
# COMPACT_ATOMS: atom_id res chain seq x y z
N MET A 1 11.04 18.57 -36.15
CA MET A 1 10.71 17.13 -36.00
C MET A 1 11.78 16.39 -35.19
N LEU A 2 13.06 16.47 -35.57
CA LEU A 2 14.16 15.77 -34.88
C LEU A 2 14.34 16.16 -33.41
N PHE A 3 14.24 17.47 -33.09
CA PHE A 3 14.32 17.95 -31.71
C PHE A 3 13.21 17.41 -30.80
N ILE A 4 11.97 17.36 -31.32
CA ILE A 4 10.81 16.82 -30.59
C ILE A 4 10.98 15.31 -30.35
N ALA A 5 11.48 14.56 -31.34
CA ALA A 5 11.75 13.14 -31.19
C ALA A 5 12.82 12.85 -30.12
N ILE A 6 13.89 13.66 -30.04
CA ILE A 6 14.92 13.56 -29.01
C ILE A 6 14.34 13.83 -27.61
N LEU A 7 13.51 14.87 -27.45
CA LEU A 7 12.85 15.16 -26.18
C LEU A 7 11.92 14.02 -25.74
N ILE A 8 11.13 13.46 -26.66
CA ILE A 8 10.26 12.31 -26.38
C ILE A 8 11.09 11.09 -25.96
N LEU A 9 12.22 10.83 -26.62
CA LEU A 9 13.12 9.73 -26.28
C LEU A 9 13.70 9.90 -24.86
N ILE A 10 14.20 11.09 -24.54
CA ILE A 10 14.72 11.42 -23.20
C ILE A 10 13.61 11.26 -22.15
N PHE A 11 12.41 11.75 -22.44
CA PHE A 11 11.25 11.61 -21.55
C PHE A 11 10.87 10.14 -21.32
N LEU A 12 10.85 9.32 -22.37
CA LEU A 12 10.56 7.89 -22.27
C LEU A 12 11.65 7.13 -21.49
N MET A 13 12.92 7.42 -21.76
CA MET A 13 14.05 6.85 -21.01
C MET A 13 13.97 7.22 -19.53
N TYR A 14 13.68 8.49 -19.23
CA TYR A 14 13.48 8.96 -17.86
C TYR A 14 12.28 8.26 -17.20
N ARG A 15 11.15 8.16 -17.88
CA ARG A 15 9.95 7.47 -17.36
C ARG A 15 10.24 6.00 -17.07
N PHE A 16 10.94 5.32 -17.97
CA PHE A 16 11.32 3.92 -17.79
C PHE A 16 12.31 3.74 -16.64
N PHE A 17 13.28 4.64 -16.51
CA PHE A 17 14.20 4.67 -15.37
C PHE A 17 13.45 4.88 -14.05
N THR A 18 12.52 5.83 -13.99
CA THR A 18 11.72 6.09 -12.78
C THR A 18 10.85 4.91 -12.39
N PHE A 19 10.21 4.24 -13.36
CA PHE A 19 9.41 3.04 -13.12
C PHE A 19 10.26 1.89 -12.57
N ARG A 20 11.44 1.68 -13.14
CA ARG A 20 12.39 0.66 -12.65
C ARG A 20 12.90 0.97 -11.25
N ALA A 21 13.26 2.22 -10.97
CA ALA A 21 13.75 2.65 -9.66
C ALA A 21 12.70 2.41 -8.56
N GLU A 22 11.43 2.74 -8.85
CA GLU A 22 10.32 2.54 -7.93
C GLU A 22 10.06 1.05 -7.66
N MET A 23 10.01 0.22 -8.71
CA MET A 23 9.82 -1.24 -8.57
C MET A 23 10.95 -1.89 -7.78
N VAL A 24 12.21 -1.55 -8.09
CA VAL A 24 13.37 -2.12 -7.37
C VAL A 24 13.34 -1.70 -5.91
N PHE A 25 13.03 -0.44 -5.61
CA PHE A 25 12.99 0.07 -4.24
C PHE A 25 11.87 -0.55 -3.41
N THR A 26 10.65 -0.61 -3.95
CA THR A 26 9.50 -1.21 -3.27
C THR A 26 9.70 -2.69 -2.99
N MET A 27 10.15 -3.46 -3.99
CA MET A 27 10.44 -4.88 -3.81
C MET A 27 11.61 -5.13 -2.84
N SER A 28 12.62 -4.24 -2.82
CA SER A 28 13.71 -4.30 -1.84
C SER A 28 13.28 -4.00 -0.41
N LEU A 29 12.21 -3.23 -0.20
CA LEU A 29 11.63 -2.99 1.13
C LEU A 29 10.66 -4.10 1.55
N ILE A 30 9.79 -4.54 0.63
CA ILE A 30 8.74 -5.52 0.94
C ILE A 30 9.35 -6.92 1.16
N ALA A 31 10.35 -7.32 0.38
CA ALA A 31 10.97 -8.63 0.50
C ALA A 31 11.52 -8.92 1.92
N PRO A 32 12.36 -8.06 2.55
CA PRO A 32 12.83 -8.30 3.92
C PRO A 32 11.70 -8.25 4.95
N ILE A 33 10.70 -7.38 4.77
CA ILE A 33 9.52 -7.33 5.66
C ILE A 33 8.76 -8.66 5.61
N MET A 34 8.49 -9.19 4.42
CA MET A 34 7.83 -10.49 4.25
C MET A 34 8.63 -11.64 4.84
N ILE A 35 9.96 -11.61 4.71
CA ILE A 35 10.84 -12.62 5.31
C ILE A 35 10.77 -12.56 6.84
N VAL A 36 10.84 -11.35 7.42
CA VAL A 36 10.74 -11.17 8.88
C VAL A 36 9.38 -11.64 9.40
N ILE A 37 8.30 -11.23 8.75
CA ILE A 37 6.94 -11.66 9.12
C ILE A 37 6.81 -13.18 8.99
N GLY A 38 7.27 -13.76 7.88
CA GLY A 38 7.27 -15.21 7.67
C GLY A 38 8.05 -15.96 8.75
N ALA A 39 9.21 -15.43 9.15
CA ALA A 39 10.02 -15.99 10.23
C ALA A 39 9.30 -15.91 11.60
N CYS A 40 8.60 -14.82 11.88
CA CYS A 40 7.79 -14.68 13.10
C CYS A 40 6.63 -15.68 13.17
N TYR A 41 6.12 -16.16 12.04
CA TYR A 41 5.05 -17.18 11.99
C TYR A 41 5.57 -18.62 12.03
N LEU A 42 6.89 -18.84 11.98
CA LEU A 42 7.48 -20.19 12.09
C LEU A 42 7.15 -20.91 13.42
N PRO A 43 7.26 -20.28 14.61
CA PRO A 43 7.01 -20.97 15.89
C PRO A 43 5.52 -21.01 16.32
N GLY A 44 4.55 -20.99 15.40
CA GLY A 44 3.12 -20.88 15.73
C GLY A 44 2.18 -21.77 14.92
N LYS A 45 0.87 -21.68 15.22
CA LYS A 45 -0.21 -22.38 14.50
C LYS A 45 -0.27 -22.08 12.99
N TYR A 46 0.35 -20.99 12.55
CA TYR A 46 0.36 -20.53 11.15
C TYR A 46 1.70 -20.82 10.45
N HIS A 47 2.39 -21.89 10.85
CA HIS A 47 3.70 -22.27 10.31
C HIS A 47 3.72 -22.37 8.77
N GLU A 48 2.69 -22.97 8.17
CA GLU A 48 2.57 -23.09 6.71
C GLU A 48 2.50 -21.72 6.01
N ALA A 49 1.74 -20.78 6.58
CA ALA A 49 1.70 -19.40 6.08
C ALA A 49 3.06 -18.70 6.25
N GLY A 50 3.77 -18.98 7.34
CA GLY A 50 5.12 -18.49 7.57
C GLY A 50 6.12 -18.99 6.52
N ILE A 51 6.11 -20.28 6.20
CA ILE A 51 6.94 -20.87 5.13
C ILE A 51 6.60 -20.24 3.78
N PHE A 52 5.32 -20.11 3.45
CA PHE A 52 4.88 -19.51 2.20
C PHE A 52 5.37 -18.06 2.04
N LEU A 53 5.27 -17.26 3.11
CA LEU A 53 5.79 -15.89 3.13
C LEU A 53 7.32 -15.84 2.97
N LEU A 54 8.05 -16.79 3.57
CA LEU A 54 9.51 -16.91 3.40
C LEU A 54 9.90 -17.25 1.97
N VAL A 55 9.19 -18.19 1.32
CA VAL A 55 9.45 -18.57 -0.07
C VAL A 55 9.19 -17.40 -1.02
N ILE A 56 8.06 -16.70 -0.86
CA ILE A 56 7.76 -15.52 -1.68
C ILE A 56 8.77 -14.41 -1.43
N GLY A 57 9.09 -14.13 -0.16
CA GLY A 57 10.07 -13.11 0.20
C GLY A 57 11.45 -13.40 -0.40
N ALA A 58 11.92 -14.65 -0.32
CA ALA A 58 13.19 -15.09 -0.92
C ALA A 58 13.17 -15.00 -2.45
N PHE A 59 12.08 -15.40 -3.10
CA PHE A 59 11.90 -15.28 -4.54
C PHE A 59 11.93 -13.81 -5.00
N MET A 60 11.22 -12.93 -4.29
CA MET A 60 11.24 -11.49 -4.60
C MET A 60 12.65 -10.90 -4.44
N LEU A 61 13.38 -11.30 -3.41
CA LEU A 61 14.77 -10.87 -3.20
C LEU A 61 15.68 -11.34 -4.36
N ALA A 62 15.53 -12.59 -4.81
CA ALA A 62 16.26 -13.12 -5.96
C ALA A 62 15.97 -12.35 -7.25
N VAL A 63 14.70 -12.01 -7.50
CA VAL A 63 14.28 -11.20 -8.65
C VAL A 63 14.88 -9.78 -8.59
N VAL A 64 14.86 -9.13 -7.43
CA VAL A 64 15.49 -7.82 -7.23
C VAL A 64 16.98 -7.87 -7.55
N LEU A 65 17.70 -8.87 -7.02
CA LEU A 65 19.14 -9.05 -7.29
C LEU A 65 19.41 -9.33 -8.77
N LEU A 66 18.55 -10.10 -9.45
CA LEU A 66 18.64 -10.35 -10.88
C LEU A 66 18.49 -9.05 -11.68
N ILE A 67 17.48 -8.22 -11.36
CA ILE A 67 17.25 -6.94 -12.02
C ILE A 67 18.43 -5.98 -11.78
N CYS A 68 18.94 -5.90 -10.54
CA CYS A 68 20.13 -5.11 -10.23
C CYS A 68 21.35 -5.57 -11.06
N ARG A 69 21.59 -6.88 -11.15
CA ARG A 69 22.67 -7.44 -11.98
C ARG A 69 22.51 -7.12 -13.46
N LEU A 70 21.31 -7.29 -14.02
CA LEU A 70 21.04 -6.98 -15.43
C LEU A 70 21.21 -5.49 -15.72
N THR A 71 20.80 -4.63 -14.79
CA THR A 71 20.88 -3.18 -14.95
C THR A 71 22.33 -2.68 -14.89
N ALA A 72 23.19 -3.30 -14.07
CA ALA A 72 24.61 -2.92 -14.00
C ALA A 72 25.48 -3.45 -15.16
N ARG A 73 24.97 -4.32 -16.04
CA ARG A 73 25.73 -4.81 -17.21
C ARG A 73 26.08 -3.71 -18.21
N GLY A 74 25.30 -2.63 -18.26
CA GLY A 74 25.55 -1.46 -19.13
C GLY A 74 26.32 -0.31 -18.48
N VAL A 75 26.74 -0.44 -17.21
CA VAL A 75 27.41 0.64 -16.45
C VAL A 75 28.86 0.26 -16.15
N GLU A 76 29.79 1.19 -16.39
CA GLU A 76 31.21 1.03 -16.05
C GLU A 76 31.42 0.70 -14.57
N LYS A 77 32.37 -0.20 -14.27
CA LYS A 77 32.57 -0.74 -12.91
C LYS A 77 32.80 0.34 -11.85
N GLY A 78 33.48 1.43 -12.20
CA GLY A 78 33.73 2.57 -11.30
C GLY A 78 32.49 3.42 -11.01
N LEU A 79 31.52 3.48 -11.93
CA LEU A 79 30.32 4.30 -11.81
C LEU A 79 29.10 3.55 -11.21
N ARG A 80 29.19 2.23 -11.08
CA ARG A 80 28.09 1.38 -10.59
C ARG A 80 27.61 1.77 -9.19
N LEU A 81 28.53 2.14 -8.30
CA LEU A 81 28.18 2.51 -6.92
C LEU A 81 27.33 3.79 -6.89
N GLU A 82 27.76 4.83 -7.62
CA GLU A 82 27.02 6.08 -7.76
C GLU A 82 25.65 5.84 -8.42
N TYR A 83 25.62 4.98 -9.43
CA TYR A 83 24.38 4.58 -10.11
C TYR A 83 23.38 3.91 -9.16
N TYR A 84 23.81 2.93 -8.35
CA TYR A 84 22.93 2.27 -7.39
C TYR A 84 22.44 3.22 -6.29
N LYS A 85 23.32 4.08 -5.77
CA LYS A 85 22.96 5.11 -4.79
C LYS A 85 21.87 6.03 -5.35
N ASN A 86 22.05 6.53 -6.57
CA ASN A 86 21.04 7.37 -7.23
C ASN A 86 19.75 6.60 -7.49
N LEU A 87 19.83 5.33 -7.91
CA LEU A 87 18.67 4.47 -8.13
C LEU A 87 17.83 4.30 -6.86
N ILE A 88 18.48 4.06 -5.71
CA ILE A 88 17.81 3.90 -4.41
C ILE A 88 17.22 5.23 -3.95
N ILE A 89 17.95 6.34 -4.05
CA ILE A 89 17.45 7.67 -3.64
C ILE A 89 16.23 8.08 -4.46
N TYR A 90 16.28 7.91 -5.78
CA TYR A 90 15.14 8.20 -6.66
C TYR A 90 13.96 7.28 -6.38
N GLY A 91 14.21 5.98 -6.17
CA GLY A 91 13.18 5.02 -5.78
C GLY A 91 12.52 5.41 -4.46
N ALA A 92 13.30 5.81 -3.45
CA ALA A 92 12.81 6.28 -2.15
C ALA A 92 11.95 7.53 -2.26
N LEU A 93 12.43 8.53 -3.01
CA LEU A 93 11.68 9.78 -3.22
C LEU A 93 10.34 9.50 -3.91
N LYS A 94 10.34 8.61 -4.90
CA LYS A 94 9.12 8.27 -5.63
C LYS A 94 8.15 7.45 -4.79
N PHE A 95 8.66 6.52 -3.99
CA PHE A 95 7.88 5.80 -3.01
C PHE A 95 7.24 6.73 -1.99
N LEU A 96 7.97 7.72 -1.47
CA LEU A 96 7.44 8.72 -0.54
C LEU A 96 6.32 9.56 -1.19
N GLN A 97 6.49 9.96 -2.46
CA GLN A 97 5.46 10.66 -3.23
C GLN A 97 4.21 9.79 -3.46
N ASN A 98 4.38 8.48 -3.65
CA ASN A 98 3.25 7.58 -3.85
C ASN A 98 2.55 7.27 -2.51
N LEU A 99 3.31 7.15 -1.42
CA LEU A 99 2.76 7.07 -0.07
C LEU A 99 1.93 8.32 0.27
N SER A 100 2.45 9.53 0.03
CA SER A 100 1.68 10.74 0.32
C SER A 100 0.38 10.82 -0.47
N LYS A 101 0.39 10.41 -1.75
CA LYS A 101 -0.83 10.29 -2.56
C LYS A 101 -1.78 9.23 -2.00
N ALA A 102 -1.27 8.07 -1.64
CA ALA A 102 -2.06 6.98 -1.06
C ALA A 102 -2.69 7.41 0.27
N THR A 103 -1.96 8.11 1.14
CA THR A 103 -2.48 8.65 2.40
C THR A 103 -3.62 9.62 2.16
N ILE A 104 -3.50 10.53 1.20
CA ILE A 104 -4.60 11.45 0.86
C ILE A 104 -5.84 10.67 0.42
N VAL A 105 -5.68 9.71 -0.51
CA VAL A 105 -6.77 8.86 -0.98
C VAL A 105 -7.38 8.04 0.17
N PHE A 106 -6.55 7.52 1.07
CA PHE A 106 -6.99 6.73 2.21
C PHE A 106 -7.73 7.60 3.24
N SER A 107 -7.34 8.85 3.44
CA SER A 107 -8.06 9.81 4.28
C SER A 107 -9.45 10.11 3.72
N PHE A 108 -9.58 10.29 2.39
CA PHE A 108 -10.89 10.43 1.74
C PHE A 108 -11.72 9.16 1.87
N LEU A 109 -11.12 7.98 1.66
CA LEU A 109 -11.80 6.70 1.80
C LEU A 109 -12.26 6.47 3.25
N ALA A 110 -11.40 6.72 4.23
CA ALA A 110 -11.72 6.60 5.66
C ALA A 110 -12.82 7.58 6.07
N ALA A 111 -12.81 8.82 5.59
CA ALA A 111 -13.89 9.78 5.83
C ALA A 111 -15.21 9.31 5.20
N SER A 112 -15.17 8.75 3.98
CA SER A 112 -16.36 8.19 3.35
C SER A 112 -16.89 6.96 4.09
N LEU A 113 -16.01 6.04 4.51
CA LEU A 113 -16.36 4.86 5.31
C LEU A 113 -16.86 5.25 6.70
N GLY A 114 -16.30 6.30 7.32
CA GLY A 114 -16.79 6.86 8.58
C GLY A 114 -18.18 7.45 8.44
N ALA A 115 -18.50 8.09 7.29
CA ALA A 115 -19.85 8.56 7.00
C ALA A 115 -20.85 7.40 6.76
N PHE A 116 -20.38 6.24 6.29
CA PHE A 116 -21.19 5.02 6.13
C PHE A 116 -21.24 4.13 7.38
N SER A 117 -20.28 4.30 8.31
CA SER A 117 -20.25 3.62 9.61
C SER A 117 -21.30 4.23 10.52
N MET A 118 -22.56 3.92 10.25
CA MET A 118 -23.67 4.23 11.14
C MET A 118 -23.54 3.40 12.42
N ASP A 119 -23.52 4.07 13.58
CA ASP A 119 -23.61 3.43 14.89
C ASP A 119 -25.03 2.88 15.09
N TYR A 120 -25.24 1.67 14.59
CA TYR A 120 -26.46 0.92 14.87
C TYR A 120 -26.36 0.33 16.27
N LYS A 121 -27.18 0.80 17.22
CA LYS A 121 -27.34 0.14 18.52
C LYS A 121 -28.45 -0.88 18.45
N GLU A 122 -28.21 -2.02 19.09
CA GLU A 122 -29.22 -3.05 19.31
C GLU A 122 -30.20 -2.55 20.38
N ARG A 123 -31.49 -2.49 20.03
CA ARG A 123 -32.59 -2.19 20.96
C ARG A 123 -33.67 -3.26 20.85
N LEU A 124 -34.49 -3.40 21.88
CA LEU A 124 -35.64 -4.31 21.89
C LEU A 124 -36.90 -3.53 21.49
N ASP A 125 -37.61 -4.02 20.48
CA ASP A 125 -38.96 -3.57 20.13
C ASP A 125 -39.93 -3.86 21.29
N THR A 126 -41.08 -3.19 21.32
CA THR A 126 -42.20 -3.40 22.27
C THR A 126 -42.65 -4.86 22.42
N LYS A 127 -42.40 -5.68 21.40
CA LYS A 127 -42.66 -7.13 21.34
C LYS A 127 -41.46 -8.01 21.76
N GLY A 128 -40.37 -7.41 22.26
CA GLY A 128 -39.15 -8.11 22.67
C GLY A 128 -38.24 -8.56 21.51
N ARG A 129 -38.42 -8.03 20.30
CA ARG A 129 -37.59 -8.40 19.13
C ARG A 129 -36.37 -7.49 19.05
N LYS A 130 -35.20 -8.06 18.78
CA LYS A 130 -33.96 -7.31 18.55
C LYS A 130 -34.05 -6.53 17.24
N ILE A 131 -33.90 -5.21 17.31
CA ILE A 131 -33.84 -4.30 16.16
C ILE A 131 -32.57 -3.46 16.25
N TYR A 132 -31.98 -3.16 15.10
CA TYR A 132 -30.79 -2.31 15.00
C TYR A 132 -31.23 -0.91 14.58
N VAL A 133 -31.03 0.08 15.45
CA VAL A 133 -31.47 1.46 15.23
C VAL A 133 -30.26 2.37 15.14
N ASN A 134 -30.22 3.21 14.11
CA ASN A 134 -29.20 4.26 13.99
C ASN A 134 -29.58 5.44 14.90
N ASP A 135 -28.76 5.71 15.92
CA ASP A 135 -28.97 6.78 16.90
C ASP A 135 -28.89 8.21 16.30
N ASN A 136 -28.40 8.34 15.05
CA ASN A 136 -28.32 9.62 14.32
C ASN A 136 -29.59 9.94 13.52
N LEU A 137 -30.57 9.04 13.45
CA LEU A 137 -31.89 9.36 12.90
C LEU A 137 -32.60 10.34 13.84
N ARG A 138 -33.01 11.47 13.29
CA ARG A 138 -33.84 12.48 13.94
C ARG A 138 -35.20 12.52 13.23
N ASP A 139 -36.24 12.86 13.97
CA ASP A 139 -37.53 13.16 13.36
C ASP A 139 -37.43 14.46 12.52
N PRO A 140 -38.47 14.80 11.72
CA PRO A 140 -38.50 16.04 10.94
C PRO A 140 -38.38 17.33 11.78
N GLU A 141 -38.55 17.25 13.10
CA GLU A 141 -38.44 18.34 14.07
C GLU A 141 -37.05 18.39 14.75
N GLY A 142 -36.15 17.46 14.41
CA GLY A 142 -34.79 17.39 14.96
C GLY A 142 -34.68 16.69 16.31
N LYS A 143 -35.73 16.02 16.80
CA LYS A 143 -35.74 15.27 18.06
C LYS A 143 -35.27 13.84 17.85
N GLN A 144 -34.65 13.29 18.89
CA GLN A 144 -34.23 11.89 18.91
C GLN A 144 -35.47 11.02 19.19
N TYR A 145 -35.57 9.86 18.52
CA TYR A 145 -36.58 8.87 18.85
C TYR A 145 -36.27 8.30 20.25
N GLU A 146 -36.92 8.83 21.27
CA GLU A 146 -36.83 8.32 22.65
C GLU A 146 -37.65 7.02 22.79
N GLU A 147 -37.25 6.20 23.78
CA GLU A 147 -37.98 4.98 24.14
C GLU A 147 -39.41 5.33 24.52
N VAL A 148 -40.37 4.75 23.79
CA VAL A 148 -41.78 4.85 24.16
C VAL A 148 -41.97 4.02 25.43
N GLU A 149 -42.09 4.71 26.57
CA GLU A 149 -42.46 4.08 27.83
C GLU A 149 -43.84 3.42 27.70
N LYS A 150 -43.96 2.22 28.29
CA LYS A 150 -45.11 1.32 28.17
C LYS A 150 -46.32 1.78 28.96
#